data_AF-A0A948AQM5-F1
#
_entry.id   AF-A0A948AQM5-F1
#
_cell.length_a   1.000
_cell.length_b   1.000
_cell.length_c   1.000
_cell.angle_alpha   90.00
_cell.angle_beta   90.00
_cell.angle_gamma   90.00
#
_symmetry.space_group_name_H-M   'P 1'
#
loop_
_entity.id
_entity.type
_entity.pdbx_description
1 polymer ?
#
loop_
_entity_poly.entity_id
_entity_poly.type
_entity_poly.pdbx_seq_one_letter_code
_entity_poly.pdbx_strand_id
1 'polypeptide(L)'
;DNIDIFGWLGMPMQIKVDFLCRDSILAAPIVLDLALFLDLARRAGLSGIQEWLSFYFKSPVTPEGLYPEHDLFIQQKKLKNTLRWMMGEELITHLGREYYEDVSLDDR
;
A
#
# COMPACT_ATOMS: atom_id res chain seq x y z
N ASP A 1 3.57 15.93 -15.48
CA ASP A 1 4.37 16.42 -14.34
C ASP A 1 5.82 16.62 -14.71
N ASN A 2 6.47 17.58 -14.05
CA ASN A 2 7.88 17.88 -14.20
C ASN A 2 8.53 17.88 -12.81
N ILE A 3 9.48 16.98 -12.59
CA ILE A 3 10.16 16.77 -11.31
C ILE A 3 11.63 17.09 -11.51
N ASP A 4 12.09 18.17 -10.91
CA ASP A 4 13.49 18.58 -10.93
C ASP A 4 14.24 17.92 -9.77
N ILE A 5 15.37 17.27 -10.07
CA ILE A 5 16.19 16.54 -9.09
C ILE A 5 17.66 16.90 -9.25
N PHE A 6 18.46 16.67 -8.20
CA PHE A 6 19.91 16.84 -8.24
C PHE A 6 20.61 15.52 -8.00
N GLY A 7 21.62 15.24 -8.84
CA GLY A 7 22.46 14.06 -8.73
C GLY A 7 23.75 14.31 -7.97
N TRP A 8 24.69 13.38 -8.11
CA TRP A 8 26.04 13.51 -7.57
C TRP A 8 26.71 14.82 -8.00
N LEU A 9 27.47 15.44 -7.10
CA LEU A 9 28.10 16.76 -7.29
C LEU A 9 27.12 17.90 -7.63
N GLY A 10 25.83 17.76 -7.28
CA GLY A 10 24.83 18.80 -7.50
C GLY A 10 24.44 18.97 -8.96
N MET A 11 24.73 17.98 -9.81
CA MET A 11 24.36 18.01 -11.23
C MET A 11 22.83 18.00 -11.37
N PRO A 12 22.22 19.02 -12.00
CA PRO A 12 20.78 19.08 -12.16
C PRO A 12 20.30 18.05 -13.19
N MET A 13 19.16 17.42 -12.90
CA MET A 13 18.46 16.48 -13.77
C MET A 13 16.96 16.71 -13.66
N GLN A 14 16.19 16.15 -14.60
CA GLN A 14 14.76 16.37 -14.69
C GLN A 14 14.05 15.10 -15.15
N ILE A 15 12.94 14.77 -14.49
CA ILE A 15 12.01 13.71 -14.89
C ILE A 15 10.72 14.37 -15.37
N LYS A 16 10.35 14.12 -16.61
CA LYS A 16 9.06 14.54 -17.18
C LYS A 16 8.17 13.32 -17.35
N VAL A 17 6.96 13.40 -16.82
CA VAL A 17 5.96 12.33 -16.89
C VAL A 17 4.71 12.88 -17.55
N ASP A 18 4.37 12.36 -18.72
CA ASP A 18 3.10 12.64 -19.38
C ASP A 18 2.16 11.44 -19.20
N PHE A 19 1.15 11.61 -18.35
CA PHE A 19 0.19 10.56 -18.02
C PHE A 19 -1.14 10.84 -18.71
N LEU A 20 -1.37 10.20 -19.87
CA LEU A 20 -2.64 10.27 -20.58
C LEU A 20 -3.55 9.18 -20.06
N CYS A 21 -4.61 9.57 -19.35
CA CYS A 21 -5.55 8.63 -18.77
C CYS A 21 -6.99 9.10 -18.88
N ARG A 22 -7.90 8.13 -18.73
CA ARG A 22 -9.33 8.36 -18.57
C ARG A 22 -9.69 8.11 -17.11
N ASP A 23 -10.04 9.17 -16.40
CA ASP A 23 -10.30 9.13 -14.96
C ASP A 23 -11.32 8.05 -14.59
N SER A 24 -12.39 7.90 -15.38
CA SER A 24 -13.43 6.90 -15.11
C SER A 24 -12.94 5.46 -15.17
N ILE A 25 -12.01 5.15 -16.08
CA ILE A 25 -11.44 3.80 -16.21
C ILE A 25 -10.49 3.51 -15.05
N LEU A 26 -9.81 4.52 -14.52
CA LEU A 26 -8.97 4.39 -13.33
C LEU A 26 -9.78 4.34 -12.03
N ALA A 27 -10.87 5.10 -11.94
CA ALA A 27 -11.66 5.21 -10.72
C ALA A 27 -12.60 4.01 -10.49
N ALA A 28 -13.19 3.45 -11.56
CA ALA A 28 -14.11 2.32 -11.45
C ALA A 28 -13.56 1.11 -10.68
N PRO A 29 -12.34 0.59 -10.98
CA PRO A 29 -11.77 -0.52 -10.21
C PRO A 29 -11.45 -0.14 -8.77
N ILE A 30 -10.98 1.09 -8.51
CA ILE A 30 -10.71 1.57 -7.15
C ILE A 30 -11.99 1.56 -6.30
N VAL A 31 -13.11 2.04 -6.86
CA VAL A 31 -14.40 2.05 -6.15
C VAL A 31 -14.92 0.64 -5.90
N LEU A 32 -14.74 -0.27 -6.86
CA LEU A 32 -15.12 -1.67 -6.71
C LEU A 32 -14.32 -2.34 -5.58
N ASP A 33 -13.00 -2.17 -5.57
CA ASP A 33 -12.13 -2.70 -4.51
C ASP A 33 -12.54 -2.17 -3.14
N LEU A 34 -12.78 -0.86 -3.02
CA LEU A 34 -13.25 -0.24 -1.78
C LEU A 34 -14.57 -0.84 -1.29
N ALA A 35 -15.53 -1.06 -2.19
CA ALA A 35 -16.81 -1.66 -1.83
C ALA A 35 -16.63 -3.09 -1.30
N LEU A 36 -15.76 -3.89 -1.93
CA LEU A 36 -15.44 -5.25 -1.51
C LEU A 36 -14.74 -5.26 -0.14
N PHE A 37 -13.73 -4.41 0.05
CA PHE A 37 -12.98 -4.37 1.30
C PHE A 37 -13.79 -3.80 2.47
N LEU A 38 -14.69 -2.84 2.23
CA LEU A 38 -15.60 -2.36 3.27
C LEU A 38 -16.60 -3.44 3.70
N ASP A 39 -17.11 -4.25 2.76
CA ASP A 39 -17.96 -5.39 3.12
C ASP A 39 -17.17 -6.45 3.91
N LEU A 40 -15.93 -6.74 3.51
CA LEU A 40 -15.03 -7.62 4.27
C LEU A 40 -14.79 -7.08 5.68
N ALA A 41 -14.46 -5.80 5.82
CA ALA A 41 -14.21 -5.15 7.11
C ALA A 41 -15.41 -5.31 8.04
N ARG A 42 -16.62 -5.09 7.51
CA ARG A 42 -17.88 -5.27 8.23
C ARG A 42 -18.08 -6.71 8.68
N ARG A 43 -17.81 -7.70 7.82
CA ARG A 43 -17.92 -9.13 8.16
C ARG A 43 -16.88 -9.56 9.19
N ALA A 44 -15.68 -8.96 9.15
CA ALA A 44 -14.61 -9.18 10.11
C ALA A 44 -14.83 -8.44 11.44
N GLY A 45 -15.93 -7.70 11.61
CA GLY A 45 -16.22 -6.94 12.82
C GLY A 45 -15.34 -5.71 13.02
N LEU A 46 -14.62 -5.26 11.99
CA LEU A 46 -13.83 -4.02 12.04
C LEU A 46 -14.76 -2.81 12.04
N SER A 47 -14.44 -1.83 12.88
CA SER A 47 -15.19 -0.57 13.00
C SER A 47 -14.24 0.60 13.23
N GLY A 48 -14.76 1.83 13.09
CA GLY A 48 -13.95 3.04 13.18
C GLY A 48 -13.10 3.29 11.94
N ILE A 49 -12.01 4.06 12.12
CA ILE A 49 -11.12 4.49 11.03
C ILE A 49 -10.36 3.28 10.49
N GLN A 50 -10.61 2.95 9.21
CA GLN A 50 -9.95 1.84 8.52
C GLN A 50 -8.66 2.31 7.83
N GLU A 51 -7.59 2.53 8.61
CA GLU A 51 -6.30 3.04 8.10
C GLU A 51 -5.69 2.16 7.01
N TRP A 52 -5.96 0.86 7.02
CA TRP A 52 -5.44 -0.09 6.02
C TRP A 52 -6.03 0.12 4.61
N LEU A 53 -7.12 0.89 4.48
CA LEU A 53 -7.69 1.31 3.19
C LEU A 53 -7.08 2.62 2.66
N SER A 54 -6.11 3.20 3.37
CA SER A 54 -5.41 4.45 2.97
C SER A 54 -4.84 4.42 1.55
N PHE A 55 -4.47 3.24 1.06
CA PHE A 55 -3.97 3.00 -0.31
C PHE A 55 -4.88 3.57 -1.42
N TYR A 56 -6.19 3.60 -1.18
CA TYR A 56 -7.18 4.03 -2.17
C TYR A 56 -7.56 5.52 -2.09
N PHE A 57 -7.04 6.25 -1.10
CA PHE A 57 -7.41 7.64 -0.84
C PHE A 57 -6.23 8.59 -1.02
N LYS A 58 -6.48 9.72 -1.70
CA LYS A 58 -5.50 10.80 -1.84
C LYS A 58 -5.12 11.43 -0.48
N SER A 59 -6.09 11.51 0.43
CA SER A 59 -5.95 12.10 1.75
C SER A 59 -6.52 11.12 2.80
N PRO A 60 -5.71 10.17 3.28
CA PRO A 60 -6.19 9.17 4.23
C PRO A 60 -6.48 9.80 5.59
N VAL A 61 -7.58 9.37 6.21
CA VAL A 61 -7.96 9.81 7.56
C VAL A 61 -7.24 8.94 8.58
N THR A 62 -6.66 9.57 9.59
CA THR A 62 -6.00 8.91 10.72
C THR A 62 -6.60 9.39 12.05
N PRO A 63 -6.49 8.58 13.12
CA PRO A 63 -6.82 9.02 14.47
C PRO A 63 -6.00 10.25 14.89
N GLU A 64 -6.52 11.00 15.85
CA GLU A 64 -5.85 12.19 16.38
C GLU A 64 -4.46 11.87 16.93
N GLY A 65 -3.46 12.66 16.53
CA GLY A 65 -2.06 12.48 16.93
C GLY A 65 -1.22 11.56 16.03
N LEU A 66 -1.82 10.91 15.02
CA LEU A 66 -1.10 10.12 14.02
C LEU A 66 -0.89 10.91 12.73
N TYR A 67 0.25 10.66 12.06
CA TYR A 67 0.53 11.25 10.75
C TYR A 67 -0.08 10.40 9.63
N PRO A 68 -0.82 10.99 8.68
CA PRO A 68 -1.31 10.27 7.51
C PRO A 68 -0.15 9.83 6.63
N GLU A 69 0.04 8.51 6.53
CA GLU A 69 1.03 7.93 5.62
C GLU A 69 0.63 8.23 4.17
N HIS A 70 1.57 8.72 3.36
CA HIS A 70 1.36 9.03 1.94
C HIS A 70 2.27 8.21 1.01
N ASP A 71 3.18 7.39 1.56
CA ASP A 71 3.95 6.43 0.79
C ASP A 71 3.05 5.26 0.35
N LEU A 72 2.84 5.16 -0.96
CA LEU A 72 1.97 4.15 -1.58
C LEU A 72 2.43 2.71 -1.28
N PHE A 73 3.74 2.46 -1.14
CA PHE A 73 4.27 1.12 -0.85
C PHE A 73 4.04 0.76 0.61
N ILE A 74 4.19 1.70 1.53
CA ILE A 74 3.90 1.49 2.95
C ILE A 74 2.39 1.25 3.13
N GLN A 75 1.54 2.05 2.48
CA GLN A 75 0.09 1.84 2.47
C GLN A 75 -0.28 0.45 1.90
N GLN A 76 0.36 0.03 0.80
CA GLN A 76 0.15 -1.31 0.24
C GLN A 76 0.59 -2.41 1.22
N LYS A 77 1.71 -2.22 1.93
CA LYS A 77 2.18 -3.15 2.96
C LYS A 77 1.18 -3.24 4.11
N LYS A 78 0.63 -2.11 4.57
CA LYS A 78 -0.44 -2.06 5.58
C LYS A 78 -1.68 -2.84 5.14
N LEU A 79 -2.14 -2.65 3.90
CA LEU A 79 -3.25 -3.39 3.30
C LEU A 79 -2.99 -4.92 3.34
N LYS A 80 -1.85 -5.36 2.78
CA LYS A 80 -1.49 -6.79 2.73
C LYS A 80 -1.33 -7.42 4.11
N ASN A 81 -0.66 -6.74 5.03
CA ASN A 81 -0.45 -7.23 6.38
C ASN A 81 -1.75 -7.32 7.19
N THR A 82 -2.70 -6.41 6.94
CA THR A 82 -4.03 -6.49 7.56
C THR A 82 -4.77 -7.75 7.09
N LEU A 83 -4.72 -8.07 5.79
CA LEU A 83 -5.33 -9.28 5.25
C LEU A 83 -4.64 -10.55 5.76
N ARG A 84 -3.30 -10.58 5.82
CA ARG A 84 -2.56 -11.71 6.41
C ARG A 84 -2.95 -11.93 7.88
N TRP A 85 -2.99 -10.86 8.67
CA TRP A 85 -3.44 -10.92 10.05
C TRP A 85 -4.86 -11.47 10.18
N MET A 86 -5.80 -11.05 9.32
CA MET A 86 -7.17 -11.60 9.31
C MET A 86 -7.20 -13.10 8.99
N MET A 87 -6.25 -13.61 8.21
CA MET A 87 -6.11 -15.02 7.86
C MET A 87 -5.31 -15.84 8.89
N GLY A 88 -4.75 -15.20 9.93
CA GLY A 88 -3.85 -15.86 10.87
C GLY A 88 -2.45 -16.15 10.31
N GLU A 89 -2.09 -15.50 9.20
CA GLU A 89 -0.80 -15.62 8.54
C GLU A 89 0.23 -14.66 9.16
N GLU A 90 1.52 -14.98 9.05
CA GLU A 90 2.60 -14.12 9.51
C GLU A 90 2.62 -12.76 8.77
N LEU A 91 3.22 -11.74 9.36
CA LEU A 91 3.33 -10.43 8.71
C LEU A 91 4.50 -10.40 7.73
N ILE A 92 4.37 -9.66 6.62
CA ILE A 92 5.48 -9.43 5.71
C ILE A 92 6.41 -8.39 6.34
N THR A 93 7.65 -8.76 6.63
CA THR A 93 8.64 -7.81 7.17
C THR A 93 9.60 -7.28 6.10
N HIS A 94 9.72 -7.98 4.95
CA HIS A 94 10.71 -7.72 3.88
C HIS A 94 12.17 -7.89 4.33
N LEU A 95 12.42 -8.65 5.39
CA LEU A 95 13.79 -8.95 5.87
C LEU A 95 14.59 -9.82 4.88
N GLY A 96 13.92 -10.44 3.90
CA GLY A 96 14.53 -11.29 2.89
C GLY A 96 14.90 -12.70 3.38
N ARG A 97 15.07 -12.91 4.69
CA ARG A 97 15.36 -14.24 5.28
C ARG A 97 14.17 -15.21 5.20
N GLU A 98 12.95 -14.68 5.25
CA GLU A 98 11.69 -15.43 5.18
C GLU A 98 11.57 -16.30 3.91
N TYR A 99 12.24 -15.93 2.81
CA TYR A 99 12.17 -16.67 1.53
C TYR A 99 13.19 -17.82 1.42
N TYR A 100 14.24 -17.81 2.23
CA TYR A 100 15.34 -18.77 2.12
C TYR A 100 15.26 -19.89 3.16
N GLU A 101 14.58 -19.66 4.28
CA GLU A 101 14.44 -20.67 5.34
C GLU A 101 13.56 -21.84 4.89
N ASP A 102 12.48 -21.59 4.13
CA ASP A 102 11.59 -22.63 3.58
C ASP A 102 12.26 -23.54 2.53
N VAL A 103 13.25 -23.04 1.80
CA VAL A 103 13.97 -23.82 0.75
C VAL A 103 15.00 -24.77 1.36
N SER A 104 15.39 -24.55 2.62
CA SER A 104 16.49 -25.28 3.26
C SER A 104 16.07 -26.56 4.01
N LEU A 105 14.78 -26.89 4.05
CA LEU A 105 14.23 -28.01 4.82
C LEU A 105 13.79 -29.24 4.00
N ASP A 106 13.90 -29.21 2.67
CA ASP A 106 13.50 -30.34 1.80
C ASP A 106 14.69 -31.17 1.26
N ASP A 107 15.91 -30.92 1.77
CA ASP A 107 17.16 -31.51 1.25
C ASP A 107 18.02 -32.23 2.33
N ARG A 108 17.38 -32.83 3.34
CA ARG A 108 18.06 -33.76 4.29
C ARG A 108 17.24 -35.00 4.62
#